data_AF-A0A2V6YS22-F1
#
_entry.id   AF-A0A2V6YS22-F1
#
_cell.length_a   1.000
_cell.length_b   1.000
_cell.length_c   1.000
_cell.angle_alpha   90.00
_cell.angle_beta   90.00
_cell.angle_gamma   90.00
#
_symmetry.space_group_name_H-M   'P 1'
#
loop_
_entity.id
_entity.type
_entity.pdbx_description
1 polymer ?
#
loop_
_entity_poly.entity_id
_entity_poly.type
_entity_poly.pdbx_seq_one_letter_code
_entity_poly.pdbx_strand_id
1 'polypeptide(L)'
;MGRAGVRSDVRLADSPPSAASAGIDASSGGVSRSVSRVATDRILSISSWILARSLRQIRRLEPSNRGSMRSRRFSGVTGDAPMIVELCGFEDSQQERAWDEFVLRAPGASHFHQSAWRRVIQRSYGHRPFYLWAIDGGQVKGILPLVLVRSMLLGKSMASLPFVDTGGICAESHEAASALYTRALRLCDELGADRLDLRQGESSGLGLTAQDDKVTVVLEFAPEPEAAWSRLDAKVRNQVRKAQKVGLVASWHGLEGLDDFYDVFVENMRDLGSPVHSRKFFARILEEFPDSARLIHIADGGRTVGGGLCLSFRDTLLVPWASSRREYLSKCPNNLLYWEAIRWGCKEGLRRLDFGRSSRGSGTYQFKKQWGAVEKPLPWTIWSRNGQQSALVQSSDARYAAAARVWKHLPIAITRLCGPVLRKQISN
;
A
#
# COMPACT_ATOMS: atom_id res chain seq x y z
N MET A 1 -58.64 64.13 -6.64
CA MET A 1 -58.02 64.18 -5.30
C MET A 1 -57.76 62.74 -4.84
N GLY A 2 -56.54 62.40 -4.44
CA GLY A 2 -56.27 61.19 -3.65
C GLY A 2 -55.72 59.96 -4.39
N ARG A 3 -54.38 59.88 -4.38
CA ARG A 3 -53.49 58.70 -4.21
C ARG A 3 -53.49 57.50 -5.19
N ALA A 4 -52.29 57.35 -5.75
CA ALA A 4 -51.39 56.19 -5.75
C ALA A 4 -51.52 55.16 -6.89
N GLY A 5 -50.55 55.22 -7.81
CA GLY A 5 -50.22 54.17 -8.75
C GLY A 5 -48.81 54.30 -9.33
N VAL A 6 -48.11 53.15 -9.37
CA VAL A 6 -47.27 52.63 -10.47
C VAL A 6 -45.77 53.01 -10.57
N ARG A 7 -44.95 51.95 -10.39
CA ARG A 7 -43.75 51.43 -11.12
C ARG A 7 -42.62 52.35 -11.62
N SER A 8 -41.38 51.86 -11.42
CA SER A 8 -40.22 51.90 -12.33
C SER A 8 -39.28 50.72 -11.98
N ASP A 9 -38.90 49.80 -12.87
CA ASP A 9 -38.00 49.82 -14.05
C ASP A 9 -36.51 50.07 -13.74
N VAL A 10 -35.66 49.03 -13.92
CA VAL A 10 -34.24 49.14 -14.32
C VAL A 10 -33.81 47.92 -15.16
N ARG A 11 -33.07 48.19 -16.24
CA ARG A 11 -32.63 47.29 -17.34
C ARG A 11 -31.18 46.76 -17.19
N LEU A 12 -30.98 45.68 -17.97
CA LEU A 12 -29.82 44.95 -18.55
C LEU A 12 -28.42 45.58 -18.80
N ALA A 13 -27.46 44.65 -19.03
CA ALA A 13 -26.21 44.65 -19.85
C ALA A 13 -24.90 45.10 -19.13
N ASP A 14 -23.67 44.57 -19.32
CA ASP A 14 -22.98 43.73 -20.32
C ASP A 14 -21.67 43.11 -19.72
N SER A 15 -21.05 42.14 -20.41
CA SER A 15 -19.64 41.65 -20.26
C SER A 15 -18.84 41.99 -21.53
N PRO A 16 -17.56 41.58 -21.72
CA PRO A 16 -16.27 41.85 -21.03
C PRO A 16 -15.25 42.51 -22.02
N PRO A 17 -13.92 42.49 -21.76
CA PRO A 17 -13.02 42.10 -22.86
C PRO A 17 -11.78 41.26 -22.49
N SER A 18 -11.06 40.89 -23.56
CA SER A 18 -10.08 39.82 -23.79
C SER A 18 -8.59 40.24 -23.82
N ALA A 19 -7.72 39.22 -24.04
CA ALA A 19 -6.37 39.25 -24.70
C ALA A 19 -5.19 39.74 -23.81
N ALA A 20 -3.91 39.36 -23.97
CA ALA A 20 -3.12 38.59 -24.94
C ALA A 20 -1.74 38.20 -24.31
N SER A 21 -1.02 37.35 -25.04
CA SER A 21 0.33 36.79 -24.89
C SER A 21 1.53 37.76 -24.95
N ALA A 22 2.64 37.39 -24.30
CA ALA A 22 4.07 37.51 -24.70
C ALA A 22 4.91 37.24 -23.42
N GLY A 23 6.15 36.74 -23.39
CA GLY A 23 7.21 36.53 -24.35
C GLY A 23 8.47 36.19 -23.52
N ILE A 24 9.41 35.51 -24.15
CA ILE A 24 10.64 34.90 -23.62
C ILE A 24 11.62 35.95 -23.08
N ASP A 25 12.39 35.61 -22.03
CA ASP A 25 13.79 36.07 -21.98
C ASP A 25 14.74 35.08 -21.27
N ALA A 26 15.96 35.00 -21.77
CA ALA A 26 16.99 34.03 -21.44
C ALA A 26 18.30 34.72 -21.02
N SER A 27 19.00 34.12 -20.05
CA SER A 27 20.43 34.22 -19.66
C SER A 27 20.51 34.22 -18.12
N SER A 28 21.39 33.50 -17.42
CA SER A 28 22.81 33.25 -17.62
C SER A 28 23.30 32.18 -16.61
N GLY A 29 24.49 31.62 -16.83
CA GLY A 29 25.34 31.10 -15.75
C GLY A 29 25.42 29.58 -15.61
N GLY A 30 26.29 28.95 -16.39
CA GLY A 30 26.65 27.54 -16.21
C GLY A 30 27.74 27.33 -15.18
N VAL A 31 27.58 26.31 -14.33
CA VAL A 31 28.64 25.47 -13.76
C VAL A 31 28.01 24.09 -13.47
N SER A 32 28.79 23.01 -13.63
CA SER A 32 28.46 21.59 -13.31
C SER A 32 27.88 20.74 -14.45
N ARG A 33 28.64 20.61 -15.54
CA ARG A 33 28.43 19.55 -16.56
C ARG A 33 29.32 18.31 -16.37
N SER A 34 30.19 18.26 -15.35
CA SER A 34 31.11 17.13 -15.14
C SER A 34 30.65 16.07 -14.14
N VAL A 35 29.70 16.39 -13.23
CA VAL A 35 29.20 15.43 -12.22
C VAL A 35 28.02 14.59 -12.73
N SER A 36 27.27 15.06 -13.75
CA SER A 36 26.09 14.34 -14.24
C SER A 36 26.42 13.19 -15.21
N ARG A 37 27.53 13.24 -15.96
CA ARG A 37 27.90 12.17 -16.90
C ARG A 37 28.31 10.87 -16.19
N VAL A 38 29.10 10.96 -15.12
CA VAL A 38 29.58 9.78 -14.37
C VAL A 38 28.44 9.03 -13.66
N ALA A 39 27.38 9.73 -13.22
CA ALA A 39 26.22 9.10 -12.59
C ALA A 39 25.23 8.49 -13.61
N THR A 40 25.11 9.09 -14.79
CA THR A 40 24.21 8.62 -15.86
C THR A 40 24.77 7.36 -16.53
N ASP A 41 26.09 7.30 -16.71
CA ASP A 41 26.79 6.11 -17.25
C ASP A 41 26.70 4.90 -16.31
N ARG A 42 26.62 5.10 -15.00
CA ARG A 42 26.40 4.00 -14.04
C ARG A 42 24.98 3.40 -14.15
N ILE A 43 23.95 4.20 -14.38
CA ILE A 43 22.56 3.72 -14.51
C ILE A 43 22.32 3.02 -15.85
N LEU A 44 22.89 3.55 -16.94
CA LEU A 44 22.84 2.90 -18.26
C LEU A 44 23.73 1.64 -18.34
N SER A 45 24.81 1.57 -17.54
CA SER A 45 25.58 0.33 -17.40
C SER A 45 24.76 -0.77 -16.71
N ILE A 46 23.88 -0.43 -15.76
CA ILE A 46 23.09 -1.41 -14.99
C ILE A 46 22.02 -2.10 -15.85
N SER A 47 21.37 -1.40 -16.77
CA SER A 47 20.40 -2.02 -17.69
C SER A 47 21.07 -3.00 -18.67
N SER A 48 22.29 -2.69 -19.14
CA SER A 48 23.09 -3.57 -20.00
C SER A 48 23.71 -4.74 -19.23
N TRP A 49 24.16 -4.52 -17.99
CA TRP A 49 24.79 -5.53 -17.14
C TRP A 49 23.78 -6.51 -16.51
N ILE A 50 22.57 -6.06 -16.19
CA ILE A 50 21.45 -6.92 -15.74
C ILE A 50 20.96 -7.81 -16.89
N LEU A 51 20.93 -7.29 -18.13
CA LEU A 51 20.64 -8.12 -19.33
C LEU A 51 21.71 -9.20 -19.52
N ALA A 52 23.00 -8.86 -19.36
CA ALA A 52 24.12 -9.78 -19.56
C ALA A 52 24.26 -10.87 -18.47
N ARG A 53 23.82 -10.59 -17.23
CA ARG A 53 23.97 -11.50 -16.08
C ARG A 53 22.78 -12.45 -15.88
N SER A 54 21.60 -12.11 -16.39
CA SER A 54 20.40 -12.95 -16.32
C SER A 54 20.52 -14.27 -17.08
N LEU A 55 21.49 -14.40 -17.99
CA LEU A 55 21.75 -15.62 -18.78
C LEU A 55 22.78 -16.59 -18.15
N ARG A 56 23.46 -16.23 -17.05
CA ARG A 56 24.55 -17.06 -16.46
C ARG A 56 24.27 -17.64 -15.08
N GLN A 57 23.10 -17.40 -14.49
CA GLN A 57 22.81 -17.82 -13.11
C GLN A 57 21.69 -18.86 -13.02
N ILE A 58 21.78 -19.91 -13.83
CA ILE A 58 21.09 -21.19 -13.60
C ILE A 58 22.18 -22.25 -13.43
N ARG A 59 22.73 -22.36 -12.21
CA ARG A 59 23.28 -23.60 -11.63
C ARG A 59 23.84 -23.35 -10.23
N ARG A 60 23.43 -24.23 -9.32
CA ARG A 60 23.93 -24.50 -7.95
C ARG A 60 23.48 -23.54 -6.85
N LEU A 61 22.48 -24.00 -6.10
CA LEU A 61 22.31 -23.70 -4.67
C LEU A 61 22.03 -25.04 -3.97
N GLU A 62 23.02 -25.54 -3.22
CA GLU A 62 22.78 -26.48 -2.14
C GLU A 62 22.73 -25.69 -0.82
N PRO A 63 21.86 -26.05 0.14
CA PRO A 63 21.82 -25.39 1.44
C PRO A 63 22.66 -26.17 2.45
N SER A 64 23.63 -25.50 3.09
CA SER A 64 24.27 -26.02 4.30
C SER A 64 23.96 -25.16 5.53
N ASN A 65 23.39 -25.86 6.51
CA ASN A 65 23.64 -25.80 7.94
C ASN A 65 22.54 -25.21 8.84
N ARG A 66 21.99 -26.11 9.66
CA ARG A 66 20.95 -25.90 10.68
C ARG A 66 21.64 -25.61 12.01
N GLY A 67 21.38 -24.44 12.58
CA GLY A 67 21.65 -24.16 14.00
C GLY A 67 20.39 -24.50 14.81
N SER A 68 20.47 -25.52 15.66
CA SER A 68 19.43 -25.91 16.60
C SER A 68 19.28 -24.85 17.70
N MET A 69 18.10 -24.24 17.81
CA MET A 69 17.65 -23.59 19.06
C MET A 69 16.74 -24.57 19.79
N ARG A 70 17.09 -24.88 21.04
CA ARG A 70 16.32 -25.78 21.90
C ARG A 70 15.11 -25.03 22.46
N SER A 71 13.91 -25.54 22.18
CA SER A 71 12.70 -25.16 22.90
C SER A 71 12.74 -25.72 24.32
N ARG A 72 12.37 -24.91 25.31
CA ARG A 72 12.12 -25.36 26.69
C ARG A 72 10.61 -25.42 26.91
N ARG A 73 10.12 -26.59 27.36
CA ARG A 73 8.74 -26.80 27.80
C ARG A 73 8.47 -26.06 29.10
N PHE A 74 7.29 -25.43 29.19
CA PHE A 74 6.77 -24.79 30.39
C PHE A 74 5.99 -25.76 31.28
N SER A 75 6.24 -25.71 32.58
CA SER A 75 5.34 -26.14 33.64
C SER A 75 5.25 -25.01 34.67
N GLY A 76 4.02 -24.69 35.09
CA GLY A 76 3.65 -23.38 35.64
C GLY A 76 4.13 -23.04 37.05
N VAL A 77 4.10 -21.73 37.33
CA VAL A 77 3.99 -21.11 38.66
C VAL A 77 3.30 -19.75 38.47
N THR A 78 2.32 -19.47 39.32
CA THR A 78 1.61 -18.19 39.46
C THR A 78 2.44 -17.19 40.26
N GLY A 79 2.75 -16.05 39.65
CA GLY A 79 3.41 -14.86 40.20
C GLY A 79 3.80 -13.94 39.03
N ASP A 80 3.64 -12.62 39.17
CA ASP A 80 3.87 -11.59 38.12
C ASP A 80 5.20 -11.82 37.37
N ALA A 81 5.14 -12.59 36.29
CA ALA A 81 6.27 -12.81 35.42
C ALA A 81 6.48 -11.53 34.61
N PRO A 82 7.72 -11.01 34.53
CA PRO A 82 7.97 -9.81 33.74
C PRO A 82 7.58 -10.05 32.28
N MET A 83 7.07 -9.02 31.61
CA MET A 83 6.72 -9.08 30.20
C MET A 83 7.90 -9.57 29.35
N ILE A 84 7.68 -10.64 28.60
CA ILE A 84 8.69 -11.27 27.74
C ILE A 84 8.46 -10.80 26.31
N VAL A 85 9.49 -10.25 25.67
CA VAL A 85 9.46 -9.94 24.23
C VAL A 85 10.47 -10.78 23.48
N GLU A 86 9.96 -11.63 22.58
CA GLU A 86 10.76 -12.57 21.82
C GLU A 86 10.25 -12.73 20.38
N LEU A 87 11.00 -13.48 19.57
CA LEU A 87 10.59 -13.87 18.22
C LEU A 87 9.56 -15.00 18.33
N CYS A 88 8.41 -14.83 17.68
CA CYS A 88 7.49 -15.94 17.45
C CYS A 88 8.08 -16.87 16.38
N GLY A 89 8.42 -18.10 16.76
CA GLY A 89 9.07 -19.07 15.89
C GLY A 89 8.15 -19.63 14.79
N PHE A 90 6.85 -19.67 15.05
CA PHE A 90 5.86 -20.38 14.23
C PHE A 90 6.27 -21.83 13.93
N GLU A 91 6.90 -22.49 14.90
CA GLU A 91 7.38 -23.88 14.77
C GLU A 91 6.22 -24.88 14.87
N ASP A 92 5.14 -24.48 15.53
CA ASP A 92 3.92 -25.25 15.66
C ASP A 92 2.66 -24.44 15.31
N SER A 93 1.54 -25.14 15.15
CA SER A 93 0.23 -24.55 14.86
C SER A 93 -0.38 -23.78 16.03
N GLN A 94 0.15 -23.92 17.25
CA GLN A 94 -0.39 -23.24 18.43
C GLN A 94 0.09 -21.80 18.50
N GLN A 95 1.37 -21.55 18.22
CA GLN A 95 1.92 -20.20 18.14
C GLN A 95 1.24 -19.38 17.03
N GLU A 96 1.01 -19.99 15.87
CA GLU A 96 0.32 -19.34 14.76
C GLU A 96 -1.13 -18.98 15.15
N ARG A 97 -1.85 -19.90 15.81
CA ARG A 97 -3.19 -19.64 16.34
C ARG A 97 -3.20 -18.53 17.39
N ALA A 98 -2.31 -18.57 18.38
CA ALA A 98 -2.24 -17.56 19.43
C ALA A 98 -1.93 -16.16 18.87
N TRP A 99 -1.08 -16.08 17.83
CA TRP A 99 -0.82 -14.83 17.11
C TRP A 99 -2.08 -14.32 16.41
N ASP A 100 -2.74 -15.16 15.62
CA ASP A 100 -3.91 -14.72 14.84
C ASP A 100 -5.14 -14.47 15.72
N GLU A 101 -5.30 -15.17 16.84
CA GLU A 101 -6.31 -14.87 17.88
C GLU A 101 -6.09 -13.47 18.48
N PHE A 102 -4.83 -13.10 18.77
CA PHE A 102 -4.50 -11.72 19.16
C PHE A 102 -4.88 -10.73 18.04
N VAL A 103 -4.49 -11.02 16.80
CA VAL A 103 -4.80 -10.18 15.64
C VAL A 103 -6.30 -10.01 15.47
N LEU A 104 -7.12 -11.03 15.73
CA LEU A 104 -8.57 -10.95 15.58
C LEU A 104 -9.26 -10.13 16.68
N ARG A 105 -8.72 -10.11 17.90
CA ARG A 105 -9.32 -9.38 19.04
C ARG A 105 -8.78 -7.97 19.26
N ALA A 106 -7.51 -7.69 18.93
CA ALA A 106 -6.85 -6.43 19.27
C ALA A 106 -7.39 -5.24 18.44
N PRO A 107 -7.95 -4.16 19.05
CA PRO A 107 -8.60 -3.08 18.31
C PRO A 107 -7.73 -2.44 17.22
N GLY A 108 -6.45 -2.20 17.51
CA GLY A 108 -5.48 -1.58 16.59
C GLY A 108 -4.90 -2.52 15.53
N ALA A 109 -5.30 -3.79 15.49
CA ALA A 109 -4.83 -4.75 14.48
C ALA A 109 -5.55 -4.57 13.14
N SER A 110 -4.89 -5.02 12.07
CA SER A 110 -5.38 -4.94 10.70
C SER A 110 -5.14 -6.27 9.98
N HIS A 111 -5.72 -6.43 8.77
CA HIS A 111 -5.47 -7.60 7.91
C HIS A 111 -3.97 -7.91 7.75
N PHE A 112 -3.14 -6.87 7.76
CA PHE A 112 -1.69 -6.92 7.55
C PHE A 112 -0.90 -7.41 8.77
N HIS A 113 -1.54 -7.60 9.93
CA HIS A 113 -0.89 -8.19 11.09
C HIS A 113 -0.99 -9.72 11.14
N GLN A 114 -1.85 -10.34 10.31
CA GLN A 114 -2.03 -11.79 10.28
C GLN A 114 -0.73 -12.52 9.95
N SER A 115 -0.53 -13.67 10.61
CA SER A 115 0.69 -14.48 10.53
C SER A 115 1.02 -14.92 9.10
N ALA A 116 -0.01 -15.18 8.29
CA ALA A 116 0.12 -15.67 6.91
C ALA A 116 0.90 -14.72 5.98
N TRP A 117 0.94 -13.42 6.27
CA TRP A 117 1.79 -12.46 5.53
C TRP A 117 3.27 -12.83 5.54
N ARG A 118 3.74 -13.54 6.58
CA ARG A 118 5.08 -14.12 6.65
C ARG A 118 5.38 -14.97 5.41
N ARG A 119 4.45 -15.88 5.08
CA ARG A 119 4.56 -16.79 3.93
C ARG A 119 4.39 -16.05 2.62
N VAL A 120 3.46 -15.10 2.54
CA VAL A 120 3.30 -14.24 1.35
C VAL A 120 4.62 -13.56 0.99
N ILE A 121 5.25 -12.88 1.95
CA ILE A 121 6.48 -12.14 1.73
C ILE A 121 7.67 -13.08 1.43
N GLN A 122 7.83 -14.14 2.22
CA GLN A 122 8.93 -15.09 2.06
C GLN A 122 8.83 -15.83 0.72
N ARG A 123 7.65 -16.32 0.32
CA ARG A 123 7.47 -17.09 -0.92
C ARG A 123 7.45 -16.23 -2.18
N SER A 124 7.12 -14.94 -2.06
CA SER A 124 7.08 -14.02 -3.20
C SER A 124 8.43 -13.37 -3.50
N TYR A 125 9.15 -13.00 -2.44
CA TYR A 125 10.35 -12.19 -2.55
C TYR A 125 11.56 -12.79 -1.84
N GLY A 126 11.41 -13.80 -0.99
CA GLY A 126 12.52 -14.38 -0.23
C GLY A 126 13.07 -13.45 0.86
N HIS A 127 12.31 -12.44 1.27
CA HIS A 127 12.69 -11.65 2.44
C HIS A 127 12.51 -12.47 3.72
N ARG A 128 13.34 -12.16 4.72
CA ARG A 128 13.34 -12.87 6.01
C ARG A 128 12.42 -12.15 6.99
N PRO A 129 11.34 -12.78 7.45
CA PRO A 129 10.46 -12.23 8.47
C PRO A 129 11.00 -12.48 9.89
N PHE A 130 10.73 -11.55 10.80
CA PHE A 130 11.11 -11.56 12.21
C PHE A 130 9.94 -11.01 13.04
N TYR A 131 8.97 -11.86 13.35
CA TYR A 131 7.74 -11.43 14.01
C TYR A 131 7.96 -11.44 15.51
N LEU A 132 7.76 -10.29 16.16
CA LEU A 132 7.90 -10.14 17.60
C LEU A 132 6.52 -10.19 18.26
N TRP A 133 6.46 -10.83 19.42
CA TRP A 133 5.32 -10.74 20.32
C TRP A 133 5.76 -10.38 21.73
N ALA A 134 4.90 -9.65 22.45
CA ALA A 134 5.02 -9.39 23.86
C ALA A 134 4.06 -10.33 24.60
N ILE A 135 4.60 -11.13 25.52
CA ILE A 135 3.85 -12.10 26.31
C ILE A 135 3.90 -11.67 27.78
N ASP A 136 2.73 -11.68 28.41
CA ASP A 136 2.58 -11.44 29.84
C ASP A 136 1.52 -12.41 30.40
N GLY A 137 1.82 -13.06 31.52
CA GLY A 137 0.97 -14.11 32.10
C GLY A 137 0.66 -15.26 31.14
N GLY A 138 1.54 -15.54 30.17
CA GLY A 138 1.33 -16.56 29.12
C GLY A 138 0.37 -16.13 27.99
N GLN A 139 -0.07 -14.88 27.97
CA GLN A 139 -0.94 -14.33 26.93
C GLN A 139 -0.19 -13.32 26.05
N VAL A 140 -0.49 -13.31 24.75
CA VAL A 140 0.00 -12.27 23.85
C VAL A 140 -0.66 -10.94 24.18
N LYS A 141 0.14 -9.92 24.52
CA LYS A 141 -0.28 -8.54 24.83
C LYS A 141 0.09 -7.53 23.74
N GLY A 142 0.93 -7.94 22.80
CA GLY A 142 1.28 -7.13 21.65
C GLY A 142 2.05 -7.91 20.61
N ILE A 143 2.01 -7.41 19.38
CA ILE A 143 2.72 -7.96 18.25
C ILE A 143 3.35 -6.85 17.40
N LEU A 144 4.42 -7.21 16.73
CA LEU A 144 5.07 -6.40 15.70
C LEU A 144 5.63 -7.34 14.63
N PRO A 145 4.97 -7.49 13.48
CA PRO A 145 5.64 -8.12 12.34
C PRO A 145 6.83 -7.25 11.94
N LEU A 146 7.93 -7.88 11.53
CA LEU A 146 9.06 -7.20 10.91
C LEU A 146 9.59 -8.06 9.76
N VAL A 147 10.17 -7.41 8.76
CA VAL A 147 10.81 -8.05 7.62
C VAL A 147 12.11 -7.34 7.29
N LEU A 148 13.19 -8.12 7.19
CA LEU A 148 14.48 -7.62 6.74
C LEU A 148 14.50 -7.52 5.21
N VAL A 149 14.58 -6.29 4.72
CA VAL A 149 14.76 -5.97 3.30
C VAL A 149 16.24 -5.68 3.04
N ARG A 150 16.82 -6.44 2.11
CA ARG A 150 18.20 -6.24 1.66
C ARG A 150 18.16 -5.63 0.27
N SER A 151 18.55 -4.37 0.19
CA SER A 151 18.66 -3.62 -1.05
C SER A 151 20.13 -3.50 -1.45
N MET A 152 20.43 -3.71 -2.74
CA MET A 152 21.77 -3.48 -3.25
C MET A 152 22.09 -1.99 -3.36
N LEU A 153 21.05 -1.13 -3.40
CA LEU A 153 21.16 0.32 -3.56
C LEU A 153 21.00 1.07 -2.24
N LEU A 154 20.14 0.57 -1.35
CA LEU A 154 19.72 1.27 -0.12
C LEU A 154 20.23 0.61 1.16
N GLY A 155 21.06 -0.44 1.04
CA GLY A 155 21.55 -1.19 2.20
C GLY A 155 20.49 -2.10 2.83
N LYS A 156 20.59 -2.29 4.15
CA LYS A 156 19.67 -3.15 4.92
C LYS A 156 18.70 -2.28 5.72
N SER A 157 17.41 -2.58 5.58
CA SER A 157 16.36 -1.96 6.38
C SER A 157 15.43 -3.01 6.96
N MET A 158 14.86 -2.69 8.11
CA MET A 158 13.74 -3.41 8.70
C MET A 158 12.45 -2.65 8.37
N ALA A 159 11.42 -3.33 7.93
CA ALA A 159 10.08 -2.75 7.77
C ALA A 159 9.07 -3.61 8.52
N SER A 160 8.09 -2.99 9.19
CA SER A 160 7.12 -3.74 9.97
C SER A 160 6.29 -4.71 9.11
N LEU A 161 5.79 -4.24 7.96
CA LEU A 161 5.48 -5.12 6.83
C LEU A 161 5.69 -4.34 5.52
N PRO A 162 6.56 -4.81 4.59
CA PRO A 162 6.80 -4.10 3.35
C PRO A 162 5.61 -4.26 2.40
N PHE A 163 5.54 -3.38 1.40
CA PHE A 163 4.54 -3.38 0.31
C PHE A 163 3.08 -3.08 0.66
N VAL A 164 2.73 -3.04 1.95
CA VAL A 164 1.37 -2.79 2.43
C VAL A 164 1.27 -1.50 3.23
N ASP A 165 0.03 -1.08 3.51
CA ASP A 165 -0.28 0.24 4.06
C ASP A 165 -0.13 0.33 5.59
N THR A 166 -0.30 -0.77 6.31
CA THR A 166 -0.14 -0.86 7.77
C THR A 166 0.50 -2.19 8.16
N GLY A 167 0.66 -2.43 9.45
CA GLY A 167 1.29 -3.64 10.01
C GLY A 167 2.40 -3.24 10.98
N GLY A 168 2.15 -2.21 11.80
CA GLY A 168 3.10 -1.67 12.75
C GLY A 168 3.00 -2.36 14.11
N ILE A 169 3.33 -1.64 15.17
CA ILE A 169 3.13 -2.07 16.55
C ILE A 169 1.63 -2.10 16.83
N CYS A 170 1.13 -3.28 17.23
CA CYS A 170 -0.22 -3.46 17.76
C CYS A 170 -0.10 -4.04 19.18
N ALA A 171 -0.47 -3.27 20.20
CA ALA A 171 -0.29 -3.64 21.60
C ALA A 171 -1.45 -3.14 22.46
N GLU A 172 -1.72 -3.85 23.56
CA GLU A 172 -2.79 -3.51 24.51
C GLU A 172 -2.36 -2.47 25.55
N SER A 173 -1.05 -2.26 25.72
CA SER A 173 -0.50 -1.33 26.69
C SER A 173 0.71 -0.58 26.13
N HIS A 174 0.98 0.59 26.71
CA HIS A 174 2.19 1.36 26.41
C HIS A 174 3.47 0.57 26.72
N GLU A 175 3.45 -0.22 27.80
CA GLU A 175 4.56 -1.10 28.18
C GLU A 175 4.87 -2.14 27.10
N ALA A 176 3.85 -2.84 26.59
CA ALA A 176 4.01 -3.80 25.49
C ALA A 176 4.50 -3.13 24.20
N ALA A 177 3.95 -1.97 23.85
CA ALA A 177 4.42 -1.20 22.70
C ALA A 177 5.90 -0.81 22.83
N SER A 178 6.31 -0.33 24.01
CA SER A 178 7.67 0.13 24.29
C SER A 178 8.67 -1.04 24.27
N ALA A 179 8.30 -2.18 24.84
CA ALA A 179 9.12 -3.38 24.87
C ALA A 179 9.31 -3.96 23.44
N LEU A 180 8.24 -4.00 22.62
CA LEU A 180 8.31 -4.39 21.20
C LEU A 180 9.23 -3.47 20.40
N TYR A 181 9.08 -2.15 20.56
CA TYR A 181 9.92 -1.17 19.89
C TYR A 181 11.40 -1.33 20.27
N THR A 182 11.68 -1.45 21.57
CA THR A 182 13.04 -1.66 22.09
C THR A 182 13.66 -2.94 21.53
N ARG A 183 12.90 -4.04 21.47
CA ARG A 183 13.38 -5.29 20.88
C ARG A 183 13.63 -5.17 19.38
N ALA A 184 12.78 -4.42 18.65
CA ALA A 184 12.94 -4.16 17.23
C ALA A 184 14.23 -3.37 16.92
N LEU A 185 14.58 -2.38 17.75
CA LEU A 185 15.85 -1.65 17.63
C LEU A 185 17.06 -2.57 17.86
N ARG A 186 17.04 -3.39 18.92
CA ARG A 186 18.09 -4.41 19.16
C ARG A 186 18.22 -5.38 17.99
N LEU A 187 17.10 -5.78 17.39
CA LEU A 187 17.12 -6.65 16.21
C LEU A 187 17.73 -5.95 14.99
N CYS A 188 17.53 -4.64 14.84
CA CYS A 188 18.23 -3.85 13.82
C CYS A 188 19.74 -3.87 14.05
N ASP A 189 20.20 -3.77 15.30
CA ASP A 189 21.63 -3.89 15.65
C ASP A 189 22.18 -5.28 15.33
N GLU A 190 21.52 -6.34 15.77
CA GLU A 190 21.89 -7.74 15.54
C GLU A 190 22.04 -8.09 14.05
N LEU A 191 21.21 -7.49 13.19
CA LEU A 191 21.17 -7.79 11.76
C LEU A 191 21.94 -6.76 10.90
N GLY A 192 22.46 -5.70 11.53
CA GLY A 192 23.09 -4.57 10.88
C GLY A 192 22.15 -3.84 9.93
N ALA A 193 20.89 -3.65 10.33
CA ALA A 193 19.93 -2.79 9.64
C ALA A 193 20.06 -1.37 10.19
N ASP A 194 20.17 -0.39 9.29
CA ASP A 194 20.40 1.01 9.67
C ASP A 194 19.12 1.84 9.65
N ARG A 195 17.99 1.21 9.30
CA ARG A 195 16.67 1.83 9.22
C ARG A 195 15.57 0.89 9.68
N LEU A 196 14.59 1.43 10.41
CA LEU A 196 13.35 0.75 10.80
C LEU A 196 12.15 1.58 10.35
N ASP A 197 11.36 1.03 9.43
CA ASP A 197 10.11 1.63 8.93
C ASP A 197 8.91 1.02 9.69
N LEU A 198 8.27 1.80 10.56
CA LEU A 198 7.05 1.39 11.28
C LEU A 198 5.82 1.95 10.58
N ARG A 199 5.01 1.05 9.99
CA ARG A 199 3.77 1.41 9.29
C ARG A 199 2.57 1.30 10.20
N GLN A 200 2.47 2.26 11.10
CA GLN A 200 1.34 2.39 12.00
C GLN A 200 0.04 2.66 11.23
N GLY A 201 -1.03 1.96 11.58
CA GLY A 201 -2.40 2.36 11.23
C GLY A 201 -2.97 3.38 12.21
N GLU A 202 -2.54 3.33 13.47
CA GLU A 202 -2.90 4.22 14.56
C GLU A 202 -1.67 4.56 15.41
N SER A 203 -1.73 5.63 16.19
CA SER A 203 -0.60 6.03 17.06
C SER A 203 -0.11 4.86 17.92
N SER A 204 1.20 4.65 17.97
CA SER A 204 1.80 3.64 18.85
C SER A 204 1.75 4.04 20.33
N GLY A 205 1.40 5.29 20.65
CA GLY A 205 1.45 5.82 22.01
C GLY A 205 2.86 6.04 22.56
N LEU A 206 3.90 5.88 21.74
CA LEU A 206 5.32 5.99 22.12
C LEU A 206 5.92 7.39 21.90
N GLY A 207 5.13 8.36 21.45
CA GLY A 207 5.62 9.71 21.17
C GLY A 207 6.63 9.80 20.02
N LEU A 208 6.64 8.81 19.12
CA LEU A 208 7.56 8.81 17.98
C LEU A 208 7.14 9.87 16.95
N THR A 209 8.12 10.52 16.31
CA THR A 209 7.86 11.50 15.26
C THR A 209 7.37 10.82 13.98
N ALA A 210 6.08 10.90 13.74
CA ALA A 210 5.44 10.39 12.53
C ALA A 210 5.58 11.37 11.36
N GLN A 211 5.56 10.81 10.14
CA GLN A 211 5.35 11.57 8.92
C GLN A 211 3.88 11.94 8.77
N ASP A 212 3.60 13.06 8.10
CA ASP A 212 2.26 13.65 7.96
C ASP A 212 1.65 13.56 6.56
N ASP A 213 2.38 12.97 5.60
CA ASP A 213 2.02 12.96 4.19
C ASP A 213 1.18 11.76 3.76
N LYS A 214 1.15 10.68 4.56
CA LYS A 214 0.39 9.45 4.28
C LYS A 214 -0.95 9.45 5.02
N VAL A 215 -1.99 9.19 4.25
CA VAL A 215 -3.36 9.06 4.76
C VAL A 215 -4.03 7.87 4.11
N THR A 216 -4.99 7.26 4.79
CA THR A 216 -6.03 6.48 4.15
C THR A 216 -7.33 7.28 4.13
N VAL A 217 -8.30 6.84 3.32
CA VAL A 217 -9.64 7.41 3.30
C VAL A 217 -10.62 6.27 3.51
N VAL A 218 -11.50 6.42 4.49
CA VAL A 218 -12.44 5.37 4.94
C VAL A 218 -13.86 5.86 4.74
N LEU A 219 -14.69 5.05 4.09
CA LEU A 219 -16.13 5.26 3.97
C LEU A 219 -16.85 4.31 4.92
N GLU A 220 -17.75 4.84 5.73
CA GLU A 220 -18.71 4.02 6.46
C GLU A 220 -19.86 3.62 5.54
N PHE A 221 -20.17 2.32 5.50
CA PHE A 221 -21.27 1.81 4.72
C PHE A 221 -22.61 2.23 5.32
N ALA A 222 -23.60 2.41 4.44
CA ALA A 222 -24.99 2.40 4.87
C ALA A 222 -25.43 0.93 5.09
N PRO A 223 -26.51 0.68 5.87
CA PRO A 223 -27.00 -0.68 6.10
C PRO A 223 -27.33 -1.43 4.82
N GLU A 224 -27.87 -0.73 3.81
CA GLU A 224 -28.30 -1.32 2.54
C GLU A 224 -27.66 -0.59 1.34
N PRO A 225 -27.39 -1.29 0.21
CA PRO A 225 -26.83 -0.69 -0.99
C PRO A 225 -27.61 0.52 -1.52
N GLU A 226 -28.94 0.49 -1.50
CA GLU A 226 -29.81 1.56 -1.98
C GLU A 226 -29.67 2.82 -1.12
N ALA A 227 -29.49 2.64 0.20
CA ALA A 227 -29.20 3.72 1.12
C ALA A 227 -27.80 4.30 0.86
N ALA A 228 -26.81 3.43 0.61
CA ALA A 228 -25.45 3.86 0.25
C ALA A 228 -25.46 4.67 -1.05
N TRP A 229 -26.17 4.20 -2.08
CA TRP A 229 -26.34 4.90 -3.36
C TRP A 229 -26.93 6.29 -3.19
N SER A 230 -27.96 6.43 -2.34
CA SER A 230 -28.66 7.69 -2.12
C SER A 230 -27.78 8.74 -1.43
N ARG A 231 -26.82 8.31 -0.60
CA ARG A 231 -25.84 9.18 0.07
C ARG A 231 -24.73 9.70 -0.85
N LEU A 232 -24.48 9.06 -1.99
CA LEU A 232 -23.43 9.49 -2.91
C LEU A 232 -23.79 10.84 -3.57
N ASP A 233 -22.79 11.68 -3.81
CA ASP A 233 -22.99 12.91 -4.59
C ASP A 233 -23.51 12.61 -6.01
N ALA A 234 -24.32 13.54 -6.54
CA ALA A 234 -24.91 13.42 -7.87
C ALA A 234 -23.85 13.18 -8.97
N LYS A 235 -22.69 13.83 -8.85
CA LYS A 235 -21.54 13.65 -9.75
C LYS A 235 -21.05 12.20 -9.76
N VAL A 236 -20.86 11.58 -8.60
CA VAL A 236 -20.37 10.21 -8.46
C VAL A 236 -21.37 9.23 -9.03
N ARG A 237 -22.67 9.38 -8.68
CA ARG A 237 -23.74 8.56 -9.25
C ARG A 237 -23.79 8.64 -10.78
N ASN A 238 -23.60 9.82 -11.35
CA ASN A 238 -23.59 10.00 -12.80
C ASN A 238 -22.39 9.31 -13.46
N GLN A 239 -21.21 9.30 -12.83
CA GLN A 239 -20.05 8.56 -13.33
C GLN A 239 -20.25 7.05 -13.28
N VAL A 240 -20.86 6.53 -12.20
CA VAL A 240 -21.21 5.10 -12.11
C VAL A 240 -22.24 4.73 -13.18
N ARG A 241 -23.32 5.51 -13.31
CA ARG A 241 -24.34 5.30 -14.36
C ARG A 241 -23.75 5.38 -15.75
N LYS A 242 -22.79 6.28 -15.99
CA LYS A 242 -22.07 6.35 -17.26
C LYS A 242 -21.36 5.04 -17.57
N ALA A 243 -20.59 4.50 -16.61
CA ALA A 243 -19.90 3.22 -16.76
C ALA A 243 -20.86 2.07 -17.09
N GLN A 244 -21.99 1.99 -16.38
CA GLN A 244 -23.03 0.99 -16.64
C GLN A 244 -23.67 1.18 -18.03
N LYS A 245 -24.02 2.42 -18.39
CA LYS A 245 -24.67 2.74 -19.68
C LYS A 245 -23.79 2.40 -20.89
N VAL A 246 -22.47 2.54 -20.76
CA VAL A 246 -21.53 2.19 -21.84
C VAL A 246 -21.13 0.71 -21.84
N GLY A 247 -21.81 -0.12 -21.02
CA GLY A 247 -21.68 -1.58 -21.05
C GLY A 247 -20.55 -2.15 -20.18
N LEU A 248 -19.97 -1.37 -19.25
CA LEU A 248 -19.00 -1.94 -18.32
C LEU A 248 -19.68 -2.88 -17.33
N VAL A 249 -19.09 -4.05 -17.11
CA VAL A 249 -19.61 -5.10 -16.22
C VAL A 249 -18.61 -5.38 -15.11
N ALA A 250 -19.09 -5.44 -13.87
CA ALA A 250 -18.27 -5.82 -12.72
C ALA A 250 -18.45 -7.31 -12.38
N SER A 251 -17.37 -7.99 -11.97
CA SER A 251 -17.39 -9.39 -11.53
C SER A 251 -16.34 -9.65 -10.46
N TRP A 252 -16.58 -10.65 -9.61
CA TRP A 252 -15.69 -11.05 -8.52
C TRP A 252 -15.03 -12.39 -8.81
N HIS A 253 -13.74 -12.50 -8.50
CA HIS A 253 -12.90 -13.66 -8.81
C HIS A 253 -11.96 -13.98 -7.64
N GLY A 254 -11.52 -15.23 -7.54
CA GLY A 254 -10.41 -15.69 -6.72
C GLY A 254 -9.10 -15.73 -7.51
N LEU A 255 -8.30 -16.77 -7.28
CA LEU A 255 -7.00 -16.98 -7.94
C LEU A 255 -7.14 -17.13 -9.46
N GLU A 256 -8.27 -17.66 -9.93
CA GLU A 256 -8.58 -17.86 -11.35
C GLU A 256 -8.65 -16.56 -12.16
N GLY A 257 -9.00 -15.43 -11.52
CA GLY A 257 -9.01 -14.11 -12.16
C GLY A 257 -7.65 -13.41 -12.20
N LEU A 258 -6.61 -13.99 -11.61
CA LEU A 258 -5.37 -13.27 -11.36
C LEU A 258 -4.67 -12.77 -12.64
N ASP A 259 -4.69 -13.54 -13.72
CA ASP A 259 -3.98 -13.16 -14.95
C ASP A 259 -4.56 -11.89 -15.56
N ASP A 260 -5.88 -11.79 -15.65
CA ASP A 260 -6.59 -10.62 -16.17
C ASP A 260 -6.34 -9.36 -15.33
N PHE A 261 -6.43 -9.49 -13.99
CA PHE A 261 -6.09 -8.39 -13.09
C PHE A 261 -4.63 -7.96 -13.24
N TYR A 262 -3.72 -8.93 -13.29
CA TYR A 262 -2.29 -8.65 -13.33
C TYR A 262 -1.88 -7.96 -14.63
N ASP A 263 -2.52 -8.29 -15.75
CA ASP A 263 -2.29 -7.61 -17.03
C ASP A 263 -2.67 -6.13 -16.97
N VAL A 264 -3.84 -5.79 -16.40
CA VAL A 264 -4.23 -4.39 -16.16
C VAL A 264 -3.27 -3.70 -15.19
N PHE A 265 -2.88 -4.39 -14.12
CA PHE A 265 -2.02 -3.84 -13.08
C PHE A 265 -0.61 -3.51 -13.60
N VAL A 266 0.02 -4.41 -14.36
CA VAL A 266 1.36 -4.20 -14.93
C VAL A 266 1.38 -3.00 -15.87
N GLU A 267 0.36 -2.87 -16.73
CA GLU A 267 0.26 -1.75 -17.65
C GLU A 267 0.12 -0.41 -16.92
N ASN A 268 -0.80 -0.34 -15.95
CA ASN A 268 -0.99 0.87 -15.16
C ASN A 268 0.29 1.24 -14.38
N MET A 269 0.97 0.27 -13.78
CA MET A 269 2.22 0.51 -13.06
C MET A 269 3.35 1.01 -13.97
N ARG A 270 3.45 0.48 -15.19
CA ARG A 270 4.38 1.00 -16.21
C ARG A 270 4.05 2.44 -16.56
N ASP A 271 2.78 2.77 -16.80
CA ASP A 271 2.33 4.12 -17.17
C ASP A 271 2.49 5.14 -16.01
N LEU A 272 2.45 4.67 -14.76
CA LEU A 272 2.78 5.46 -13.57
C LEU A 272 4.29 5.66 -13.39
N GLY A 273 5.14 4.88 -14.10
CA GLY A 273 6.59 4.92 -13.95
C GLY A 273 7.09 4.17 -12.71
N SER A 274 6.33 3.17 -12.24
CA SER A 274 6.61 2.43 -11.01
C SER A 274 6.92 0.96 -11.29
N PRO A 275 7.96 0.38 -10.66
CA PRO A 275 8.21 -1.05 -10.72
C PRO A 275 7.04 -1.86 -10.16
N VAL A 276 6.52 -2.77 -10.98
CA VAL A 276 5.36 -3.60 -10.62
C VAL A 276 5.71 -4.67 -9.57
N HIS A 277 4.75 -5.03 -8.73
CA HIS A 277 4.82 -6.24 -7.93
C HIS A 277 4.89 -7.50 -8.79
N SER A 278 5.43 -8.60 -8.22
CA SER A 278 5.42 -9.89 -8.92
C SER A 278 3.99 -10.43 -9.00
N ARG A 279 3.65 -11.12 -10.09
CA ARG A 279 2.41 -11.91 -10.14
C ARG A 279 2.33 -12.90 -8.98
N LYS A 280 3.47 -13.50 -8.61
CA LYS A 280 3.60 -14.43 -7.49
C LYS A 280 3.12 -13.80 -6.18
N PHE A 281 3.37 -12.51 -5.95
CA PHE A 281 2.91 -11.80 -4.76
C PHE A 281 1.39 -11.82 -4.62
N PHE A 282 0.68 -11.44 -5.69
CA PHE A 282 -0.78 -11.49 -5.70
C PHE A 282 -1.32 -12.92 -5.62
N ALA A 283 -0.69 -13.88 -6.30
CA ALA A 283 -1.04 -15.30 -6.18
C ALA A 283 -0.92 -15.78 -4.74
N ARG A 284 0.19 -15.48 -4.05
CA ARG A 284 0.37 -15.85 -2.64
C ARG A 284 -0.65 -15.19 -1.72
N ILE A 285 -1.06 -13.95 -1.99
CA ILE A 285 -2.13 -13.33 -1.20
C ILE A 285 -3.44 -14.11 -1.37
N LEU A 286 -3.84 -14.41 -2.60
CA LEU A 286 -5.08 -15.15 -2.88
C LEU A 286 -5.06 -16.58 -2.34
N GLU A 287 -3.90 -17.25 -2.38
CA GLU A 287 -3.70 -18.61 -1.85
C GLU A 287 -3.69 -18.66 -0.32
N GLU A 288 -3.09 -17.67 0.34
CA GLU A 288 -2.96 -17.65 1.81
C GLU A 288 -4.20 -17.04 2.50
N PHE A 289 -5.04 -16.33 1.74
CA PHE A 289 -6.28 -15.71 2.22
C PHE A 289 -7.49 -16.06 1.31
N PRO A 290 -7.80 -17.35 1.10
CA PRO A 290 -8.83 -17.76 0.14
C PRO A 290 -10.25 -17.38 0.56
N ASP A 291 -10.48 -16.98 1.81
CA ASP A 291 -11.80 -16.54 2.29
C ASP A 291 -11.93 -15.02 2.36
N SER A 292 -10.81 -14.31 2.51
CA SER A 292 -10.80 -12.86 2.70
C SER A 292 -10.20 -12.07 1.53
N ALA A 293 -9.50 -12.70 0.59
CA ALA A 293 -8.94 -12.02 -0.58
C ALA A 293 -9.76 -12.33 -1.84
N ARG A 294 -10.20 -11.29 -2.54
CA ARG A 294 -10.94 -11.39 -3.80
C ARG A 294 -10.44 -10.35 -4.80
N LEU A 295 -10.52 -10.68 -6.08
CA LEU A 295 -10.31 -9.75 -7.17
C LEU A 295 -11.67 -9.22 -7.64
N ILE A 296 -11.75 -7.92 -7.87
CA ILE A 296 -12.84 -7.31 -8.62
C ILE A 296 -12.35 -6.97 -10.02
N HIS A 297 -13.06 -7.41 -11.05
CA HIS A 297 -12.80 -7.08 -12.46
C HIS A 297 -13.88 -6.16 -13.00
N ILE A 298 -13.47 -5.17 -13.79
CA ILE A 298 -14.33 -4.37 -14.65
C ILE A 298 -14.01 -4.73 -16.09
N ALA A 299 -14.99 -5.32 -16.78
CA ALA A 299 -14.86 -5.77 -18.14
C ALA A 299 -15.62 -4.87 -19.13
N ASP A 300 -15.09 -4.77 -20.35
CA ASP A 300 -15.69 -4.10 -21.50
C ASP A 300 -15.66 -5.09 -22.67
N GLY A 301 -16.83 -5.61 -23.08
CA GLY A 301 -16.91 -6.62 -24.15
C GLY A 301 -16.08 -7.88 -23.87
N GLY A 302 -16.04 -8.34 -22.61
CA GLY A 302 -15.29 -9.53 -22.19
C GLY A 302 -13.81 -9.30 -21.88
N ARG A 303 -13.25 -8.12 -22.19
CA ARG A 303 -11.87 -7.76 -21.82
C ARG A 303 -11.84 -7.05 -20.48
N THR A 304 -10.99 -7.49 -19.56
CA THR A 304 -10.75 -6.79 -18.28
C THR A 304 -9.99 -5.47 -18.53
N VAL A 305 -10.62 -4.35 -18.18
CA VAL A 305 -10.12 -2.98 -18.38
C VAL A 305 -9.82 -2.26 -17.07
N GLY A 306 -10.38 -2.74 -15.97
CA GLY A 306 -10.09 -2.29 -14.62
C GLY A 306 -10.13 -3.46 -13.66
N GLY A 307 -9.45 -3.34 -12.52
CA GLY A 307 -9.57 -4.31 -11.47
C GLY A 307 -8.89 -3.89 -10.17
N GLY A 308 -9.19 -4.63 -9.10
CA GLY A 308 -8.64 -4.39 -7.78
C GLY A 308 -8.52 -5.67 -6.97
N LEU A 309 -7.57 -5.71 -6.05
CA LEU A 309 -7.51 -6.71 -4.99
C LEU A 309 -8.18 -6.14 -3.76
N CYS A 310 -9.19 -6.85 -3.29
CA CYS A 310 -9.97 -6.54 -2.10
C CYS A 310 -9.61 -7.53 -0.98
N LEU A 311 -9.45 -7.03 0.24
CA LEU A 311 -9.17 -7.83 1.44
C LEU A 311 -10.23 -7.55 2.50
N SER A 312 -10.97 -8.56 2.96
CA SER A 312 -11.91 -8.43 4.06
C SER A 312 -11.22 -8.69 5.39
N PHE A 313 -11.42 -7.83 6.37
CA PHE A 313 -10.94 -8.04 7.73
C PHE A 313 -11.93 -7.50 8.74
N ARG A 314 -12.46 -8.39 9.58
CA ARG A 314 -13.56 -8.08 10.50
C ARG A 314 -14.72 -7.43 9.74
N ASP A 315 -15.03 -6.18 10.05
CA ASP A 315 -16.12 -5.39 9.48
C ASP A 315 -15.67 -4.46 8.34
N THR A 316 -14.46 -4.63 7.80
CA THR A 316 -13.85 -3.69 6.85
C THR A 316 -13.42 -4.40 5.56
N LEU A 317 -13.79 -3.83 4.42
CA LEU A 317 -13.23 -4.16 3.12
C LEU A 317 -12.09 -3.20 2.80
N LEU A 318 -10.90 -3.72 2.50
CA LEU A 318 -9.75 -2.93 2.07
C LEU A 318 -9.54 -3.08 0.57
N VAL A 319 -9.20 -2.00 -0.14
CA VAL A 319 -8.82 -2.03 -1.57
C VAL A 319 -7.41 -1.47 -1.75
N PRO A 320 -6.36 -2.18 -1.28
CA PRO A 320 -4.97 -1.70 -1.31
C PRO A 320 -4.41 -1.52 -2.73
N TRP A 321 -4.87 -2.34 -3.69
CA TRP A 321 -4.43 -2.25 -5.08
C TRP A 321 -5.64 -2.17 -6.00
N ALA A 322 -5.71 -1.09 -6.79
CA ALA A 322 -6.68 -0.91 -7.86
C ALA A 322 -5.98 -0.30 -9.08
N SER A 323 -6.40 -0.69 -10.28
CA SER A 323 -5.82 -0.22 -11.53
C SER A 323 -6.85 -0.26 -12.65
N SER A 324 -6.72 0.67 -13.59
CA SER A 324 -7.50 0.68 -14.82
C SER A 324 -6.61 1.07 -15.99
N ARG A 325 -6.91 0.51 -17.16
CA ARG A 325 -6.26 0.87 -18.42
C ARG A 325 -6.59 2.31 -18.78
N ARG A 326 -5.57 3.09 -19.13
CA ARG A 326 -5.69 4.54 -19.34
C ARG A 326 -6.69 4.88 -20.44
N GLU A 327 -6.71 4.11 -21.52
CA GLU A 327 -7.61 4.33 -22.66
C GLU A 327 -9.09 4.11 -22.32
N TYR A 328 -9.41 3.45 -21.21
CA TYR A 328 -10.78 3.22 -20.74
C TYR A 328 -11.25 4.20 -19.67
N LEU A 329 -10.39 5.10 -19.17
CA LEU A 329 -10.76 6.01 -18.06
C LEU A 329 -11.95 6.92 -18.39
N SER A 330 -12.16 7.26 -19.67
CA SER A 330 -13.31 8.04 -20.13
C SER A 330 -14.65 7.31 -19.90
N LYS A 331 -14.64 5.98 -19.81
CA LYS A 331 -15.80 5.12 -19.47
C LYS A 331 -16.03 4.96 -17.96
N CYS A 332 -15.19 5.57 -17.12
CA CYS A 332 -15.29 5.55 -15.66
C CYS A 332 -15.20 4.16 -14.98
N PRO A 333 -14.26 3.26 -15.38
CA PRO A 333 -14.13 1.92 -14.77
C PRO A 333 -13.84 1.96 -13.27
N ASN A 334 -13.00 2.90 -12.80
CA ASN A 334 -12.74 3.07 -11.37
C ASN A 334 -14.01 3.39 -10.59
N ASN A 335 -14.92 4.19 -11.14
CA ASN A 335 -16.17 4.51 -10.45
C ASN A 335 -17.05 3.26 -10.30
N LEU A 336 -17.15 2.44 -11.35
CA LEU A 336 -17.90 1.19 -11.25
C LEU A 336 -17.26 0.21 -10.27
N LEU A 337 -15.92 0.12 -10.26
CA LEU A 337 -15.17 -0.74 -9.32
C LEU A 337 -15.50 -0.41 -7.87
N TYR A 338 -15.35 0.85 -7.47
CA TYR A 338 -15.61 1.24 -6.07
C TYR A 338 -17.09 1.18 -5.72
N TRP A 339 -17.99 1.46 -6.66
CA TRP A 339 -19.42 1.25 -6.42
C TRP A 339 -19.73 -0.22 -6.17
N GLU A 340 -19.17 -1.13 -6.95
CA GLU A 340 -19.36 -2.56 -6.76
C GLU A 340 -18.74 -3.05 -5.43
N ALA A 341 -17.57 -2.53 -5.05
CA ALA A 341 -16.98 -2.81 -3.74
C ALA A 341 -17.89 -2.35 -2.58
N ILE A 342 -18.50 -1.17 -2.69
CA ILE A 342 -19.47 -0.66 -1.70
C ILE A 342 -20.72 -1.56 -1.67
N ARG A 343 -21.30 -1.86 -2.84
CA ARG A 343 -22.50 -2.69 -2.96
C ARG A 343 -22.28 -4.09 -2.38
N TRP A 344 -21.16 -4.72 -2.70
CA TRP A 344 -20.80 -6.03 -2.17
C TRP A 344 -20.55 -5.96 -0.66
N GLY A 345 -19.78 -4.98 -0.19
CA GLY A 345 -19.51 -4.81 1.24
C GLY A 345 -20.77 -4.62 2.09
N CYS A 346 -21.75 -3.85 1.61
CA CYS A 346 -23.07 -3.76 2.25
C CYS A 346 -23.77 -5.12 2.34
N LYS A 347 -23.78 -5.90 1.25
CA LYS A 347 -24.42 -7.22 1.20
C LYS A 347 -23.77 -8.26 2.12
N GLU A 348 -22.46 -8.18 2.30
CA GLU A 348 -21.70 -9.04 3.21
C GLU A 348 -21.78 -8.58 4.68
N GLY A 349 -22.56 -7.54 4.99
CA GLY A 349 -22.71 -7.02 6.36
C GLY A 349 -21.46 -6.33 6.88
N LEU A 350 -20.53 -5.94 6.01
CA LEU A 350 -19.39 -5.12 6.39
C LEU A 350 -19.88 -3.71 6.76
N ARG A 351 -19.07 -2.98 7.52
CA ARG A 351 -19.41 -1.63 8.01
C ARG A 351 -18.60 -0.54 7.33
N ARG A 352 -17.45 -0.89 6.73
CA ARG A 352 -16.49 0.10 6.24
C ARG A 352 -15.79 -0.34 4.96
N LEU A 353 -15.46 0.63 4.11
CA LEU A 353 -14.51 0.51 3.01
C LEU A 353 -13.28 1.37 3.31
N ASP A 354 -12.12 0.73 3.38
CA ASP A 354 -10.83 1.40 3.37
C ASP A 354 -10.30 1.43 1.94
N PHE A 355 -10.17 2.63 1.37
CA PHE A 355 -9.71 2.81 -0.01
C PHE A 355 -8.18 2.59 -0.15
N GLY A 356 -7.48 2.28 0.93
CA GLY A 356 -6.03 2.17 1.00
C GLY A 356 -5.31 3.51 1.04
N ARG A 357 -4.00 3.46 1.24
CA ARG A 357 -3.15 4.64 1.40
C ARG A 357 -3.06 5.50 0.14
N SER A 358 -3.07 6.81 0.34
CA SER A 358 -2.72 7.84 -0.64
C SER A 358 -1.77 8.85 -0.01
N SER A 359 -1.00 9.56 -0.84
CA SER A 359 -0.33 10.78 -0.37
C SER A 359 -1.34 11.93 -0.33
N ARG A 360 -1.31 12.76 0.71
CA ARG A 360 -2.16 13.95 0.85
C ARG A 360 -2.04 14.85 -0.40
N GLY A 361 -3.16 15.35 -0.90
CA GLY A 361 -3.19 16.22 -2.09
C GLY A 361 -3.03 15.53 -3.45
N SER A 362 -2.72 14.23 -3.51
CA SER A 362 -2.60 13.50 -4.78
C SER A 362 -3.94 13.36 -5.53
N GLY A 363 -3.90 13.10 -6.85
CA GLY A 363 -5.10 12.82 -7.63
C GLY A 363 -5.89 11.60 -7.12
N THR A 364 -5.19 10.56 -6.65
CA THR A 364 -5.81 9.39 -6.01
C THR A 364 -6.51 9.77 -4.69
N TYR A 365 -5.90 10.66 -3.89
CA TYR A 365 -6.54 11.19 -2.68
C TYR A 365 -7.84 11.92 -3.00
N GLN A 366 -7.83 12.82 -3.99
CA GLN A 366 -9.03 13.56 -4.40
C GLN A 366 -10.11 12.64 -4.97
N PHE A 367 -9.71 11.63 -5.75
CA PHE A 367 -10.63 10.61 -6.24
C PHE A 367 -11.31 9.85 -5.09
N LYS A 368 -10.61 9.51 -4.01
CA LYS A 368 -11.18 8.78 -2.87
C LYS A 368 -12.11 9.65 -2.05
N LYS A 369 -11.75 10.92 -1.83
CA LYS A 369 -12.56 11.90 -1.06
C LYS A 369 -13.95 12.14 -1.66
N GLN A 370 -14.11 12.05 -2.99
CA GLN A 370 -15.40 12.28 -3.64
C GLN A 370 -16.50 11.28 -3.24
N TRP A 371 -16.14 10.14 -2.63
CA TRP A 371 -17.07 9.11 -2.19
C TRP A 371 -17.76 9.44 -0.84
N GLY A 372 -17.53 10.63 -0.28
CA GLY A 372 -17.98 10.99 1.07
C GLY A 372 -17.13 10.37 2.18
N ALA A 373 -15.94 9.89 1.83
CA ALA A 373 -15.05 9.18 2.74
C ALA A 373 -14.25 10.15 3.64
N VAL A 374 -13.99 9.72 4.88
CA VAL A 374 -13.27 10.48 5.90
C VAL A 374 -11.79 10.13 5.85
N GLU A 375 -10.94 11.16 5.89
CA GLU A 375 -9.50 10.97 5.92
C GLU A 375 -9.06 10.46 7.30
N LYS A 376 -8.15 9.48 7.31
CA LYS A 376 -7.46 9.03 8.52
C LYS A 376 -5.93 9.12 8.31
N PRO A 377 -5.18 9.78 9.21
CA PRO A 377 -3.73 9.79 9.14
C PRO A 377 -3.15 8.37 9.26
N LEU A 378 -2.05 8.11 8.56
CA LEU A 378 -1.23 6.91 8.75
C LEU A 378 0.10 7.36 9.36
N PRO A 379 0.26 7.30 10.70
CA PRO A 379 1.40 7.91 11.40
C PRO A 379 2.68 7.07 11.26
N TRP A 380 3.14 6.91 10.02
CA TRP A 380 4.33 6.14 9.71
C TRP A 380 5.56 6.79 10.33
N THR A 381 6.35 6.00 11.04
CA THR A 381 7.56 6.45 11.73
C THR A 381 8.78 5.79 11.11
N ILE A 382 9.89 6.51 11.06
CA ILE A 382 11.18 5.97 10.62
C ILE A 382 12.22 6.24 11.68
N TRP A 383 12.87 5.18 12.11
CA TRP A 383 14.11 5.28 12.86
C TRP A 383 15.30 5.02 11.93
N SER A 384 16.40 5.74 12.16
CA SER A 384 17.65 5.61 11.42
C SER A 384 18.83 5.67 12.39
N ARG A 385 19.79 4.76 12.22
CA ARG A 385 20.96 4.61 13.11
C ARG A 385 21.79 5.89 13.21
N ASN A 386 21.93 6.61 12.10
CA ASN A 386 22.80 7.79 12.03
C ASN A 386 22.05 9.11 12.32
N GLY A 387 20.80 9.05 12.80
CA GLY A 387 19.96 10.23 13.02
C GLY A 387 19.56 10.97 11.73
N GLN A 388 20.17 10.65 10.59
CA GLN A 388 19.68 11.07 9.29
C GLN A 388 18.33 10.40 9.07
N GLN A 389 17.26 11.19 9.14
CA GLN A 389 16.01 10.84 8.48
C GLN A 389 16.36 10.70 7.00
N SER A 390 16.78 9.51 6.58
CA SER A 390 16.76 9.12 5.17
C SER A 390 15.29 9.26 4.83
N ALA A 391 14.91 10.39 4.27
CA ALA A 391 13.56 10.60 3.77
C ALA A 391 13.24 9.35 2.97
N LEU A 392 12.11 8.68 3.28
CA LEU A 392 11.55 7.70 2.35
C LEU A 392 11.71 8.34 1.00
N VAL A 393 12.40 7.66 0.08
CA VAL A 393 12.56 8.07 -1.32
C VAL A 393 11.39 8.95 -1.72
N GLN A 394 11.58 10.27 -1.62
CA GLN A 394 10.47 11.17 -1.84
C GLN A 394 10.32 11.20 -3.35
N SER A 395 9.10 11.01 -3.82
CA SER A 395 8.77 11.05 -5.25
C SER A 395 9.15 12.39 -5.92
N SER A 396 9.51 13.40 -5.13
CA SER A 396 10.01 14.71 -5.53
C SER A 396 11.51 14.76 -5.87
N ASP A 397 12.32 13.74 -5.57
CA ASP A 397 13.74 13.76 -5.97
C ASP A 397 13.84 13.59 -7.50
N ALA A 398 14.48 14.57 -8.15
CA ALA A 398 14.60 14.70 -9.60
C ALA A 398 15.16 13.43 -10.27
N ARG A 399 15.97 12.65 -9.56
CA ARG A 399 16.50 11.37 -10.04
C ARG A 399 15.40 10.31 -10.18
N TYR A 400 14.47 10.25 -9.23
CA TYR A 400 13.31 9.36 -9.32
C TYR A 400 12.34 9.81 -10.41
N ALA A 401 12.14 11.11 -10.56
CA ALA A 401 11.32 11.64 -11.66
C ALA A 401 11.93 11.29 -13.04
N ALA A 402 13.26 11.31 -13.19
CA ALA A 402 13.94 10.86 -14.40
C ALA A 402 13.78 9.35 -14.62
N ALA A 403 14.04 8.53 -13.60
CA ALA A 403 13.88 7.08 -13.67
C ALA A 403 12.44 6.67 -14.01
N ALA A 404 11.45 7.32 -13.39
CA ALA A 404 10.03 7.09 -13.67
C ALA A 404 9.67 7.44 -15.12
N ARG A 405 10.21 8.53 -15.68
CA ARG A 405 10.02 8.88 -17.10
C ARG A 405 10.57 7.81 -18.02
N VAL A 406 11.80 7.34 -17.78
CA VAL A 406 12.38 6.24 -18.57
C VAL A 406 11.53 4.98 -18.45
N TRP A 407 11.10 4.62 -17.24
CA TRP A 407 10.26 3.45 -16.99
C TRP A 407 8.96 3.45 -17.78
N LYS A 408 8.30 4.61 -17.90
CA LYS A 408 7.05 4.77 -18.67
C LYS A 408 7.19 4.43 -20.15
N HIS A 409 8.38 4.59 -20.71
CA HIS A 409 8.65 4.32 -22.13
C HIS A 409 9.18 2.90 -22.38
N LEU A 410 9.42 2.10 -21.34
CA LEU A 410 9.84 0.72 -21.51
C LEU A 410 8.69 -0.15 -22.06
N PRO A 411 9.01 -1.12 -22.94
CA PRO A 411 8.08 -2.19 -23.31
C PRO A 411 7.53 -2.94 -22.09
N ILE A 412 6.23 -3.29 -22.12
CA ILE A 412 5.54 -4.00 -21.02
C ILE A 412 6.30 -5.29 -20.64
N ALA A 413 6.80 -6.04 -21.62
CA ALA A 413 7.53 -7.27 -21.37
C ALA A 413 8.77 -7.05 -20.48
N ILE A 414 9.48 -5.93 -20.68
CA ILE A 414 10.65 -5.56 -19.89
C ILE A 414 10.22 -5.14 -18.48
N THR A 415 9.18 -4.31 -18.34
CA THR A 415 8.72 -3.88 -17.01
C THR A 415 8.13 -5.03 -16.20
N ARG A 416 7.51 -6.01 -16.86
CA ARG A 416 7.01 -7.26 -16.25
C ARG A 416 8.14 -8.14 -15.71
N LEU A 417 9.26 -8.22 -16.44
CA LEU A 417 10.43 -9.02 -16.03
C LEU A 417 11.26 -8.31 -14.94
N CYS A 418 11.61 -7.05 -15.16
CA CYS A 418 12.52 -6.30 -14.29
C CYS A 418 11.81 -5.65 -13.08
N GLY A 419 10.53 -5.31 -13.21
CA GLY A 419 9.74 -4.63 -12.18
C GLY A 419 9.78 -5.35 -10.84
N PRO A 420 9.49 -6.66 -10.77
CA PRO A 420 9.54 -7.41 -9.53
C PRO A 420 10.91 -7.43 -8.84
N VAL A 421 11.99 -7.49 -9.61
CA VAL A 421 13.37 -7.51 -9.09
C VAL A 421 13.74 -6.17 -8.44
N LEU A 422 13.27 -5.07 -9.03
CA LEU A 422 13.45 -3.73 -8.47
C LEU A 422 12.51 -3.46 -7.31
N ARG A 423 11.23 -3.85 -7.44
CA ARG A 423 10.20 -3.69 -6.39
C ARG A 423 10.61 -4.38 -5.09
N LYS A 424 11.23 -5.56 -5.19
CA LYS A 424 11.80 -6.30 -4.04
C LYS A 424 12.81 -5.47 -3.22
N GLN A 425 13.49 -4.51 -3.82
CA GLN A 425 14.54 -3.73 -3.15
C GLN A 425 14.03 -2.48 -2.44
N ILE A 426 12.74 -2.18 -2.54
CA ILE A 426 12.11 -0.97 -2.01
C ILE A 426 11.00 -1.40 -1.07
N SER A 427 11.08 -1.07 0.21
CA SER A 427 10.04 -1.44 1.18
C SER A 427 8.70 -0.74 0.87
N ASN A 428 8.74 0.49 0.35
CA ASN A 428 7.59 1.37 0.08
C ASN A 428 6.80 1.05 -1.19
#